data_AF-A0A836AB28-F1
#
_entry.id   AF-A0A836AB28-F1
#
_cell.length_a   1.000
_cell.length_b   1.000
_cell.length_c   1.000
_cell.angle_alpha   90.00
_cell.angle_beta   90.00
_cell.angle_gamma   90.00
#
_symmetry.space_group_name_H-M   'P 1'
#
loop_
_entity.id
_entity.type
_entity.pdbx_description
1 polymer ?
#
loop_
_entity_poly.entity_id
_entity_poly.type
_entity_poly.pdbx_seq_one_letter_code
_entity_poly.pdbx_strand_id
1 'polypeptide(L)'
;MQPGCFDHQIYIGPPDIKGRSSIFRVHLHPLKLDKSLSKDALEKNLAALTPGFTGADISNVCNEATLIAAHHLNPSVGKHFEQAIERVIGGLEKTQVLQPGEKMTGANHEAGHVVVGRFLEHADSLLKVSIVPWGKGLGYAQCLPREQYLYTREQLLDLMCAMLGGRVAEQLFFRKVTTGAQDDLRKVTQSTYTQIVQFRMSEKLGQVVLRSPTARRGAGGEAVQLGQGPAHR
;
A
#
# COMPACT_ATOMS: atom_id res chain seq x y z
N MET A 1 -20.55 -5.93 -25.87
CA MET A 1 -21.47 -4.78 -25.76
C MET A 1 -22.00 -4.47 -27.14
N GLN A 2 -23.32 -4.31 -27.27
CA GLN A 2 -23.96 -4.10 -28.57
C GLN A 2 -24.29 -2.61 -28.74
N PRO A 3 -23.95 -2.00 -29.89
CA PRO A 3 -24.34 -0.62 -30.19
C PRO A 3 -25.87 -0.44 -30.09
N GLY A 4 -26.33 0.62 -29.42
CA GLY A 4 -27.75 0.99 -29.29
C GLY A 4 -28.42 0.76 -27.92
N CYS A 5 -27.74 0.13 -26.94
CA CYS A 5 -28.26 -0.03 -25.57
C CYS A 5 -27.67 0.94 -24.54
N PHE A 6 -26.42 1.37 -24.74
CA PHE A 6 -25.74 2.36 -23.90
C PHE A 6 -25.03 3.35 -24.81
N ASP A 7 -25.55 4.57 -24.91
CA ASP A 7 -25.01 5.60 -25.79
C ASP A 7 -23.71 6.22 -25.26
N HIS A 8 -23.55 6.25 -23.94
CA HIS A 8 -22.36 6.75 -23.27
C HIS A 8 -21.89 5.81 -22.16
N GLN A 9 -20.58 5.58 -22.15
CA GLN A 9 -19.90 4.89 -21.06
C GLN A 9 -18.91 5.86 -20.45
N ILE A 10 -19.17 6.25 -19.20
CA ILE A 10 -18.31 7.15 -18.45
C ILE A 10 -17.57 6.30 -17.43
N TYR A 11 -16.27 6.09 -17.66
CA TYR A 11 -15.38 5.44 -16.70
C TYR A 11 -14.90 6.47 -15.68
N ILE A 12 -15.20 6.25 -14.41
CA ILE A 12 -14.70 7.06 -13.31
C ILE A 12 -13.61 6.25 -12.61
N GLY A 13 -12.36 6.58 -12.94
CA GLY A 13 -11.18 5.96 -12.33
C GLY A 13 -10.86 6.52 -10.94
N PRO A 14 -9.85 5.95 -10.26
CA PRO A 14 -9.29 6.52 -9.06
C PRO A 14 -8.81 7.97 -9.27
N PRO A 15 -8.95 8.84 -8.26
CA PRO A 15 -8.57 10.24 -8.37
C PRO A 15 -7.05 10.44 -8.45
N ASP A 16 -6.63 11.44 -9.22
CA ASP A 16 -5.26 11.97 -9.20
C ASP A 16 -5.00 12.80 -7.93
N ILE A 17 -3.77 13.28 -7.73
CA ILE A 17 -3.42 14.08 -6.55
C ILE A 17 -4.29 15.34 -6.37
N LYS A 18 -4.69 16.00 -7.47
CA LYS A 18 -5.57 17.18 -7.43
C LYS A 18 -7.01 16.80 -7.09
N GLY A 19 -7.49 15.71 -7.65
CA GLY A 19 -8.78 15.09 -7.33
C GLY A 19 -8.85 14.70 -5.86
N ARG A 20 -7.81 14.02 -5.34
CA ARG A 20 -7.72 13.69 -3.91
C ARG A 20 -7.74 14.93 -3.02
N SER A 21 -6.95 15.97 -3.34
CA SER A 21 -6.99 17.24 -2.61
C SER A 21 -8.40 17.83 -2.58
N SER A 22 -9.11 17.79 -3.71
CA SER A 22 -10.48 18.30 -3.82
C SER A 22 -11.48 17.45 -3.02
N ILE A 23 -11.29 16.13 -2.98
CA ILE A 23 -12.09 15.21 -2.17
C ILE A 23 -11.84 15.45 -0.68
N PHE A 24 -10.57 15.57 -0.25
CA PHE A 24 -10.24 15.97 1.11
C PHE A 24 -10.91 17.28 1.49
N ARG A 25 -10.89 18.29 0.62
CA ARG A 25 -11.57 19.57 0.86
C ARG A 25 -13.05 19.41 1.23
N VAL A 26 -13.76 18.53 0.50
CA VAL A 26 -15.17 18.23 0.75
C VAL A 26 -15.34 17.56 2.12
N HIS A 27 -14.53 16.55 2.44
CA HIS A 27 -14.65 15.80 3.69
C HIS A 27 -14.08 16.52 4.92
N LEU A 28 -13.19 17.49 4.73
CA LEU A 28 -12.67 18.37 5.79
C LEU A 28 -13.64 19.50 6.14
N HIS A 29 -14.56 19.85 5.24
CA HIS A 29 -15.55 20.91 5.46
C HIS A 29 -16.41 20.73 6.73
N PRO A 30 -17.03 19.55 6.98
CA PRO A 30 -17.85 19.34 8.18
C PRO A 30 -17.04 19.17 9.48
N LEU A 31 -15.72 19.02 9.40
CA LEU A 31 -14.89 18.71 10.57
C LEU A 31 -14.48 19.95 11.34
N LYS A 32 -14.50 19.83 12.68
CA LYS A 32 -13.94 20.84 13.57
C LYS A 32 -12.43 20.67 13.65
N LEU A 33 -11.72 21.33 12.74
CA LEU A 33 -10.27 21.33 12.67
C LEU A 33 -9.63 22.26 13.70
N ASP A 34 -8.38 21.97 14.07
CA ASP A 34 -7.56 22.87 14.88
C ASP A 34 -7.39 24.21 14.16
N LYS A 35 -7.53 25.33 14.90
CA LYS A 35 -7.43 26.69 14.35
C LYS A 35 -6.05 27.02 13.80
N SER A 36 -5.01 26.30 14.26
CA SER A 36 -3.64 26.45 13.76
C SER A 36 -3.42 25.88 12.36
N LEU A 37 -4.35 25.04 11.86
CA LEU A 37 -4.22 24.38 10.57
C LEU A 37 -4.88 25.18 9.45
N SER A 38 -4.12 25.48 8.41
CA SER A 38 -4.67 25.96 7.14
C SER A 38 -5.31 24.79 6.40
N LYS A 39 -6.62 24.89 6.09
CA LYS A 39 -7.37 23.87 5.35
C LYS A 39 -6.73 23.55 4.00
N ASP A 40 -6.32 24.59 3.26
CA ASP A 40 -5.71 24.46 1.94
C ASP A 40 -4.34 23.78 1.99
N ALA A 41 -3.57 23.98 3.06
CA ALA A 41 -2.31 23.29 3.26
C ALA A 41 -2.55 21.83 3.68
N LEU A 42 -3.53 21.60 4.54
CA LEU A 42 -3.86 20.27 5.05
C LEU A 42 -4.36 19.36 3.93
N GLU A 43 -5.28 19.80 3.07
CA GLU A 43 -5.81 18.96 1.97
C GLU A 43 -4.70 18.50 1.00
N LYS A 44 -3.75 19.39 0.69
CA LYS A 44 -2.61 19.08 -0.19
C LYS A 44 -1.65 18.10 0.46
N ASN A 45 -1.35 18.29 1.74
CA ASN A 45 -0.48 17.41 2.50
C ASN A 45 -1.10 16.00 2.61
N LEU A 46 -2.40 15.91 2.95
CA LEU A 46 -3.08 14.62 3.05
C LEU A 46 -3.18 13.91 1.70
N ALA A 47 -3.43 14.63 0.61
CA ALA A 47 -3.44 14.06 -0.74
C ALA A 47 -2.08 13.49 -1.16
N ALA A 48 -0.98 14.12 -0.71
CA ALA A 48 0.39 13.65 -0.97
C ALA A 48 0.74 12.40 -0.13
N LEU A 49 0.21 12.28 1.09
CA LEU A 49 0.43 11.13 1.98
C LEU A 49 -0.45 9.91 1.66
N THR A 50 -1.41 10.05 0.75
CA THR A 50 -2.39 8.99 0.41
C THR A 50 -2.41 8.64 -1.08
N PRO A 51 -1.25 8.30 -1.68
CA PRO A 51 -1.19 7.91 -3.08
C PRO A 51 -2.04 6.65 -3.34
N GLY A 52 -2.76 6.65 -4.46
CA GLY A 52 -3.62 5.54 -4.87
C GLY A 52 -4.95 5.40 -4.10
N PHE A 53 -5.26 6.29 -3.14
CA PHE A 53 -6.51 6.23 -2.39
C PHE A 53 -7.72 6.59 -3.27
N THR A 54 -8.81 5.87 -3.08
CA THR A 54 -10.10 6.18 -3.69
C THR A 54 -10.84 7.25 -2.87
N GLY A 55 -11.93 7.79 -3.43
CA GLY A 55 -12.78 8.73 -2.69
C GLY A 55 -13.37 8.13 -1.40
N ALA A 56 -13.66 6.82 -1.41
CA ALA A 56 -14.15 6.11 -0.23
C ALA A 56 -13.06 6.00 0.85
N ASP A 57 -11.83 5.70 0.47
CA ASP A 57 -10.70 5.62 1.41
C ASP A 57 -10.44 6.97 2.07
N ILE A 58 -10.48 8.07 1.29
CA ILE A 58 -10.33 9.43 1.81
C ILE A 58 -11.44 9.78 2.80
N SER A 59 -12.70 9.47 2.46
CA SER A 59 -13.82 9.65 3.39
C SER A 59 -13.60 8.86 4.68
N ASN A 60 -13.07 7.64 4.59
CA ASN A 60 -12.80 6.81 5.75
C ASN A 60 -11.67 7.40 6.62
N VAL A 61 -10.59 7.93 6.02
CA VAL A 61 -9.52 8.64 6.75
C VAL A 61 -10.07 9.81 7.56
N CYS A 62 -10.94 10.63 6.96
CA CYS A 62 -11.55 11.76 7.66
C CYS A 62 -12.44 11.32 8.84
N ASN A 63 -13.18 10.22 8.67
CA ASN A 63 -14.01 9.66 9.74
C ASN A 63 -13.15 9.09 10.89
N GLU A 64 -12.16 8.27 10.56
CA GLU A 64 -11.24 7.68 11.55
C GLU A 64 -10.46 8.75 12.31
N ALA A 65 -10.00 9.82 11.64
CA ALA A 65 -9.34 10.94 12.32
C ALA A 65 -10.24 11.61 13.37
N THR A 66 -11.54 11.70 13.08
CA THR A 66 -12.54 12.25 14.01
C THR A 66 -12.80 11.31 15.17
N LEU A 67 -12.91 10.00 14.92
CA LEU A 67 -13.08 8.98 15.96
C LEU A 67 -11.88 8.94 16.90
N ILE A 68 -10.66 9.01 16.36
CA ILE A 68 -9.41 9.06 17.14
C ILE A 68 -9.38 10.34 18.00
N ALA A 69 -9.73 11.50 17.43
CA ALA A 69 -9.82 12.74 18.19
C ALA A 69 -10.83 12.65 19.35
N ALA A 70 -12.01 12.10 19.09
CA ALA A 70 -13.06 11.91 20.08
C ALA A 70 -12.64 10.92 21.18
N HIS A 71 -11.98 9.82 20.83
CA HIS A 71 -11.46 8.84 21.77
C HIS A 71 -10.44 9.46 22.74
N HIS A 72 -9.60 10.39 22.26
CA HIS A 72 -8.66 11.13 23.09
C HIS A 72 -9.26 12.37 23.78
N LEU A 73 -10.59 12.57 23.69
CA LEU A 73 -11.29 13.72 24.24
C LEU A 73 -10.76 15.07 23.73
N ASN A 74 -10.21 15.09 22.50
CA ASN A 74 -9.70 16.31 21.90
C ASN A 74 -10.84 17.13 21.27
N PRO A 75 -10.88 18.47 21.48
CA PRO A 75 -11.97 19.31 21.02
C PRO A 75 -11.94 19.63 19.52
N SER A 76 -10.84 19.29 18.82
CA SER A 76 -10.61 19.53 17.40
C SER A 76 -9.69 18.48 16.79
N VAL A 77 -9.83 18.26 15.48
CA VAL A 77 -9.04 17.29 14.71
C VAL A 77 -7.80 17.98 14.11
N GLY A 78 -6.62 17.37 14.27
CA GLY A 78 -5.36 17.87 13.70
C GLY A 78 -4.34 16.76 13.52
N LYS A 79 -3.50 16.52 14.53
CA LYS A 79 -2.49 15.43 14.54
C LYS A 79 -3.04 14.00 14.36
N HIS A 80 -4.36 13.83 14.36
CA HIS A 80 -5.03 12.54 14.25
C HIS A 80 -5.07 11.98 12.83
N PHE A 81 -4.88 12.81 11.81
CA PHE A 81 -4.92 12.35 10.42
C PHE A 81 -3.83 11.34 10.08
N GLU A 82 -2.62 11.50 10.62
CA GLU A 82 -1.52 10.54 10.40
C GLU A 82 -1.89 9.16 10.93
N GLN A 83 -2.40 9.08 12.16
CA GLN A 83 -2.88 7.83 12.77
C GLN A 83 -4.08 7.25 12.01
N ALA A 84 -4.95 8.09 11.46
CA ALA A 84 -6.08 7.65 10.65
C ALA A 84 -5.62 7.03 9.32
N ILE A 85 -4.67 7.66 8.63
CA ILE A 85 -4.07 7.12 7.39
C ILE A 85 -3.43 5.76 7.69
N GLU A 86 -2.63 5.69 8.76
CA GLU A 86 -1.99 4.45 9.20
C GLU A 86 -3.03 3.34 9.46
N ARG A 87 -4.13 3.67 10.14
CA ARG A 87 -5.22 2.74 10.44
C ARG A 87 -5.97 2.27 9.19
N VAL A 88 -6.14 3.13 8.19
CA VAL A 88 -6.75 2.76 6.91
C VAL A 88 -5.83 1.85 6.08
N ILE A 89 -4.51 2.08 6.11
CA ILE A 89 -3.54 1.26 5.36
C ILE A 89 -3.27 -0.08 6.06
N GLY A 90 -2.89 -0.04 7.35
CA GLY A 90 -2.41 -1.19 8.11
C GLY A 90 -3.51 -1.96 8.86
N GLY A 91 -4.67 -1.32 9.07
CA GLY A 91 -5.77 -1.87 9.85
C GLY A 91 -5.68 -1.53 11.34
N LEU A 92 -6.13 -2.44 12.21
CA LEU A 92 -6.10 -2.24 13.66
C LEU A 92 -4.76 -2.66 14.27
N GLU A 93 -4.18 -1.78 15.08
CA GLU A 93 -3.07 -2.12 15.97
C GLU A 93 -3.55 -3.16 16.99
N LYS A 94 -2.73 -4.18 17.24
CA LYS A 94 -3.07 -5.25 18.19
C LYS A 94 -2.28 -5.09 19.48
N THR A 95 -2.96 -5.30 20.60
CA THR A 95 -2.34 -5.40 21.94
C THR A 95 -1.64 -6.76 22.18
N GLN A 96 -1.31 -7.49 21.11
CA GLN A 96 -0.73 -8.82 21.23
C GLN A 96 0.68 -8.72 21.77
N VAL A 97 0.92 -9.34 22.93
CA VAL A 97 2.24 -9.39 23.55
C VAL A 97 3.05 -10.50 22.88
N LEU A 98 4.17 -10.13 22.28
CA LEU A 98 5.14 -11.07 21.70
C LEU A 98 6.19 -11.47 22.73
N GLN A 99 6.70 -12.70 22.64
CA GLN A 99 7.83 -13.12 23.44
C GLN A 99 9.09 -12.31 23.07
N PRO A 100 10.04 -12.07 23.99
CA PRO A 100 11.24 -11.28 23.70
C PRO A 100 12.03 -11.79 22.49
N GLY A 101 12.10 -13.10 22.30
CA GLY A 101 12.74 -13.72 21.13
C GLY A 101 12.01 -13.40 19.82
N GLU A 102 10.68 -13.53 19.80
CA GLU A 102 9.85 -13.21 18.62
C GLU A 102 9.92 -11.73 18.28
N LYS A 103 9.89 -10.86 19.30
CA LYS A 103 10.03 -9.41 19.13
C LYS A 103 11.39 -9.04 18.54
N MET A 104 12.46 -9.70 18.98
CA MET A 104 13.80 -9.49 18.42
C MET A 104 13.88 -9.96 16.97
N THR A 105 13.29 -11.11 16.65
CA THR A 105 13.23 -11.61 15.27
C THR A 105 12.43 -10.67 14.36
N GLY A 106 11.24 -10.25 14.79
CA GLY A 106 10.42 -9.28 14.07
C GLY A 106 11.14 -7.93 13.88
N ALA A 107 11.83 -7.43 14.90
CA ALA A 107 12.58 -6.18 14.79
C ALA A 107 13.70 -6.24 13.74
N ASN A 108 14.44 -7.35 13.69
CA ASN A 108 15.49 -7.54 12.67
C ASN A 108 14.89 -7.76 11.27
N HIS A 109 13.73 -8.41 11.19
CA HIS A 109 12.98 -8.58 9.94
C HIS A 109 12.58 -7.21 9.37
N GLU A 110 11.92 -6.36 10.16
CA GLU A 110 11.53 -5.01 9.74
C GLU A 110 12.76 -4.15 9.41
N ALA A 111 13.83 -4.25 10.22
CA ALA A 111 15.08 -3.56 9.93
C ALA A 111 15.69 -3.98 8.58
N GLY A 112 15.54 -5.26 8.18
CA GLY A 112 15.97 -5.76 6.88
C GLY A 112 15.27 -5.05 5.72
N HIS A 113 13.95 -4.92 5.76
CA HIS A 113 13.20 -4.16 4.75
C HIS A 113 13.66 -2.71 4.69
N VAL A 114 13.81 -2.07 5.85
CA VAL A 114 14.17 -0.65 5.97
C VAL A 114 15.56 -0.38 5.42
N VAL A 115 16.56 -1.16 5.84
CA VAL A 115 17.95 -0.96 5.41
C VAL A 115 18.07 -1.19 3.91
N VAL A 116 17.55 -2.31 3.41
CA VAL A 116 17.62 -2.60 1.96
C VAL A 116 16.88 -1.52 1.16
N GLY A 117 15.65 -1.18 1.55
CA GLY A 117 14.88 -0.13 0.87
C GLY A 117 15.56 1.24 0.89
N ARG A 118 16.32 1.57 1.93
CA ARG A 118 17.04 2.85 2.02
C ARG A 118 18.21 2.97 1.04
N PHE A 119 18.86 1.85 0.69
CA PHE A 119 20.05 1.84 -0.16
C PHE A 119 19.74 1.60 -1.65
N LEU A 120 18.52 1.19 -1.98
CA LEU A 120 18.08 0.98 -3.36
C LEU A 120 17.63 2.30 -4.00
N GLU A 121 17.96 2.49 -5.28
CA GLU A 121 17.69 3.73 -6.01
C GLU A 121 16.20 3.93 -6.31
N HIS A 122 15.52 2.83 -6.63
CA HIS A 122 14.15 2.86 -7.10
C HIS A 122 13.13 2.41 -6.04
N ALA A 123 13.58 2.15 -4.82
CA ALA A 123 12.68 1.80 -3.73
C ALA A 123 11.75 2.97 -3.36
N ASP A 124 10.61 2.60 -2.81
CA ASP A 124 9.63 3.55 -2.29
C ASP A 124 10.17 4.27 -1.05
N SER A 125 9.72 5.51 -0.84
CA SER A 125 10.16 6.31 0.30
C SER A 125 9.57 5.76 1.59
N LEU A 126 10.42 5.28 2.49
CA LEU A 126 10.00 4.82 3.81
C LEU A 126 9.56 6.02 4.67
N LEU A 127 8.34 5.99 5.19
CA LEU A 127 7.80 7.00 6.10
C LEU A 127 7.95 6.59 7.56
N LYS A 128 7.56 5.35 7.89
CA LYS A 128 7.51 4.86 9.27
C LYS A 128 7.72 3.36 9.31
N VAL A 129 8.37 2.89 10.37
CA VAL A 129 8.49 1.47 10.67
C VAL A 129 8.06 1.23 12.12
N SER A 130 7.35 0.13 12.35
CA SER A 130 6.90 -0.31 13.67
C SER A 130 7.11 -1.81 13.81
N ILE A 131 7.51 -2.22 15.00
CA ILE A 131 7.62 -3.63 15.41
C ILE A 131 6.39 -4.08 16.20
N VAL A 132 5.35 -3.24 16.24
CA VAL A 132 4.09 -3.55 16.90
C VAL A 132 3.21 -4.34 15.92
N PRO A 133 2.59 -5.45 16.36
CA PRO A 133 1.71 -6.24 15.50
C PRO A 133 0.54 -5.43 14.97
N TRP A 134 0.34 -5.51 13.66
CA TRP A 134 -0.71 -4.78 12.95
C TRP A 134 -1.49 -5.73 12.05
N GLY A 135 -2.81 -5.75 12.14
CA GLY A 135 -3.64 -6.59 11.28
C GLY A 135 -3.19 -8.07 11.31
N LYS A 136 -2.67 -8.60 10.22
CA LYS A 136 -2.15 -9.98 10.14
C LYS A 136 -0.62 -10.10 10.29
N GLY A 137 0.11 -8.99 10.33
CA GLY A 137 1.57 -8.94 10.46
C GLY A 137 2.05 -8.79 11.90
N LEU A 138 3.32 -9.15 12.12
CA LEU A 138 4.03 -8.98 13.41
C LEU A 138 4.85 -7.68 13.47
N GLY A 139 4.84 -6.92 12.39
CA GLY A 139 5.45 -5.60 12.23
C GLY A 139 4.80 -4.90 11.03
N TYR A 140 5.20 -3.65 10.81
CA TYR A 140 4.64 -2.80 9.77
C TYR A 140 5.67 -1.77 9.29
N ALA A 141 5.88 -1.74 7.97
CA ALA A 141 6.62 -0.69 7.29
C ALA A 141 5.67 0.09 6.36
N GLN A 142 5.56 1.39 6.60
CA GLN A 142 4.82 2.30 5.74
C GLN A 142 5.77 2.88 4.69
N CYS A 143 5.57 2.48 3.45
CA CYS A 143 6.23 3.06 2.30
C CYS A 143 5.25 3.97 1.53
N LEU A 144 5.75 5.09 1.03
CA LEU A 144 5.02 5.98 0.15
C LEU A 144 5.34 5.62 -1.31
N PRO A 145 4.43 4.95 -2.02
CA PRO A 145 4.69 4.56 -3.40
C PRO A 145 4.75 5.77 -4.31
N ARG A 146 5.62 5.70 -5.32
CA ARG A 146 5.65 6.69 -6.40
C ARG A 146 4.41 6.53 -7.29
N GLU A 147 3.70 7.62 -7.58
CA GLU A 147 2.57 7.62 -8.50
C GLU A 147 3.05 7.52 -9.96
N GLN A 148 3.46 6.32 -10.36
CA GLN A 148 3.93 6.03 -11.72
C GLN A 148 3.12 4.90 -12.35
N TYR A 149 2.84 5.05 -13.64
CA TYR A 149 2.10 4.05 -14.42
C TYR A 149 3.02 3.08 -15.17
N LEU A 150 4.29 3.46 -15.36
CA LEU A 150 5.27 2.70 -16.11
C LEU A 150 6.39 2.29 -15.15
N TYR A 151 6.67 0.99 -15.11
CA TYR A 151 7.74 0.41 -14.29
C TYR A 151 8.80 -0.20 -15.19
N THR A 152 10.07 0.08 -14.91
CA THR A 152 11.20 -0.59 -15.55
C THR A 152 11.54 -1.91 -14.85
N ARG A 153 12.36 -2.75 -15.49
CA ARG A 153 12.81 -4.03 -14.91
C ARG A 153 13.63 -3.80 -13.64
N GLU A 154 14.47 -2.77 -13.64
CA GLU A 154 15.33 -2.36 -12.52
C GLU A 154 14.49 -1.92 -11.32
N GLN A 155 13.46 -1.10 -11.55
CA GLN A 155 12.55 -0.68 -10.49
C GLN A 155 11.83 -1.88 -9.87
N LEU A 156 11.31 -2.80 -10.68
CA LEU A 156 10.64 -4.00 -10.17
C LEU A 156 11.60 -4.94 -9.43
N LEU A 157 12.86 -5.00 -9.84
CA LEU A 157 13.91 -5.74 -9.14
C LEU A 157 14.18 -5.13 -7.75
N ASP A 158 14.34 -3.81 -7.67
CA ASP A 158 14.55 -3.11 -6.40
C ASP A 158 13.37 -3.33 -5.43
N LEU A 159 12.13 -3.26 -5.92
CA LEU A 159 10.95 -3.59 -5.10
C LEU A 159 11.02 -5.03 -4.57
N MET A 160 11.43 -6.00 -5.38
CA MET A 160 11.61 -7.38 -4.94
C MET A 160 12.74 -7.54 -3.93
N CYS A 161 13.87 -6.85 -4.12
CA CYS A 161 15.00 -6.84 -3.19
C CYS A 161 14.59 -6.28 -1.82
N ALA A 162 13.85 -5.17 -1.79
CA ALA A 162 13.33 -4.59 -0.55
C ALA A 162 12.39 -5.55 0.20
N MET A 163 11.50 -6.27 -0.52
CA MET A 163 10.63 -7.30 0.08
C MET A 163 11.42 -8.51 0.61
N LEU A 164 12.52 -8.90 -0.03
CA LEU A 164 13.34 -10.02 0.46
C LEU A 164 14.27 -9.63 1.62
N GLY A 165 14.43 -8.33 1.90
CA GLY A 165 15.33 -7.81 2.94
C GLY A 165 15.06 -8.39 4.32
N GLY A 166 13.81 -8.52 4.73
CA GLY A 166 13.45 -9.08 6.04
C GLY A 166 13.88 -10.53 6.22
N ARG A 167 13.62 -11.38 5.22
CA ARG A 167 14.08 -12.78 5.19
C ARG A 167 15.60 -12.91 5.25
N VAL A 168 16.32 -12.07 4.52
CA VAL A 168 17.79 -12.05 4.50
C VAL A 168 18.34 -11.63 5.87
N ALA A 169 17.75 -10.61 6.50
CA ALA A 169 18.16 -10.16 7.83
C ALA A 169 18.00 -11.28 8.87
N GLU A 170 16.87 -12.00 8.87
CA GLU A 170 16.69 -13.17 9.74
C GLU A 170 17.79 -14.22 9.55
N GLN A 171 18.09 -14.55 8.29
CA GLN A 171 19.09 -15.56 7.96
C GLN A 171 20.50 -15.14 8.35
N LEU A 172 20.84 -13.85 8.24
CA LEU A 172 22.16 -13.33 8.60
C LEU A 172 22.37 -13.31 10.12
N PHE A 173 21.42 -12.78 10.88
CA PHE A 173 21.57 -12.59 12.33
C PHE A 173 21.23 -13.84 13.15
N PHE A 174 20.21 -14.61 12.77
CA PHE A 174 19.76 -15.77 13.56
C PHE A 174 20.14 -17.12 12.94
N ARG A 175 20.68 -17.14 11.71
CA ARG A 175 20.99 -18.38 10.96
C ARG A 175 19.78 -19.32 10.84
N LYS A 176 18.58 -18.77 10.96
CA LYS A 176 17.29 -19.45 10.90
C LYS A 176 16.35 -18.56 10.12
N VAL A 177 15.36 -19.20 9.51
CA VAL A 177 14.31 -18.52 8.76
C VAL A 177 12.97 -18.84 9.38
N THR A 178 12.10 -17.86 9.48
CA THR A 178 10.78 -18.02 10.11
C THR A 178 9.66 -18.13 9.08
N THR A 179 8.43 -18.28 9.54
CA THR A 179 7.21 -18.16 8.72
C THR A 179 6.77 -16.70 8.53
N GLY A 180 7.44 -15.73 9.16
CA GLY A 180 7.07 -14.30 9.08
C GLY A 180 7.13 -13.73 7.66
N ALA A 181 8.09 -14.18 6.85
CA ALA A 181 8.28 -13.72 5.47
C ALA A 181 7.28 -14.28 4.44
N GLN A 182 6.20 -14.93 4.88
CA GLN A 182 5.26 -15.62 3.97
C GLN A 182 4.59 -14.65 2.98
N ASP A 183 4.18 -13.47 3.44
CA ASP A 183 3.52 -12.48 2.58
C ASP A 183 4.51 -11.87 1.57
N ASP A 184 5.73 -11.58 1.99
CA ASP A 184 6.78 -11.03 1.12
C ASP A 184 7.12 -12.01 0.00
N LEU A 185 7.31 -13.28 0.33
CA LEU A 185 7.58 -14.32 -0.66
C LEU A 185 6.43 -14.48 -1.64
N ARG A 186 5.17 -14.37 -1.17
CA ARG A 186 3.99 -14.41 -2.04
C ARG A 186 3.98 -13.22 -3.01
N LYS A 187 4.23 -12.01 -2.53
CA LYS A 187 4.29 -10.79 -3.35
C LYS A 187 5.43 -10.83 -4.37
N VAL A 188 6.62 -11.26 -3.96
CA VAL A 188 7.77 -11.46 -4.85
C VAL A 188 7.47 -12.48 -5.93
N THR A 189 6.84 -13.61 -5.56
CA THR A 189 6.44 -14.65 -6.52
C THR A 189 5.44 -14.11 -7.54
N GLN A 190 4.41 -13.40 -7.09
CA GLN A 190 3.41 -12.80 -7.98
C GLN A 190 4.03 -11.74 -8.90
N SER A 191 4.92 -10.90 -8.38
CA SER A 191 5.66 -9.91 -9.18
C SER A 191 6.52 -10.57 -10.24
N THR A 192 7.25 -11.63 -9.87
CA THR A 192 8.08 -12.41 -10.79
C THR A 192 7.24 -13.03 -11.91
N TYR A 193 6.10 -13.64 -11.58
CA TYR A 193 5.19 -14.20 -12.57
C TYR A 193 4.65 -13.14 -13.51
N THR A 194 4.27 -11.97 -12.98
CA THR A 194 3.77 -10.83 -13.76
C THR A 194 4.85 -10.32 -14.72
N GLN A 195 6.08 -10.13 -14.24
CA GLN A 195 7.22 -9.70 -15.05
C GLN A 195 7.52 -10.66 -16.21
N ILE A 196 7.49 -11.96 -15.93
CA ILE A 196 7.86 -12.97 -16.92
C ILE A 196 6.72 -13.23 -17.91
N VAL A 197 5.51 -13.49 -17.41
CA VAL A 197 4.37 -13.96 -18.23
C VAL A 197 3.60 -12.82 -18.87
N GLN A 198 3.37 -11.73 -18.13
CA GLN A 198 2.55 -10.61 -18.61
C GLN A 198 3.40 -9.55 -19.29
N PHE A 199 4.48 -9.09 -18.62
CA PHE A 199 5.35 -8.02 -19.14
C PHE A 199 6.46 -8.50 -20.06
N ARG A 200 6.72 -9.82 -20.09
CA ARG A 200 7.72 -10.44 -20.99
C ARG A 200 9.14 -9.92 -20.78
N MET A 201 9.50 -9.66 -19.53
CA MET A 201 10.82 -9.17 -19.12
C MET A 201 11.85 -10.30 -18.97
N SER A 202 11.73 -11.37 -19.76
CA SER A 202 12.63 -12.52 -19.74
C SER A 202 13.29 -12.75 -21.11
N GLU A 203 14.61 -12.64 -21.14
CA GLU A 203 15.41 -12.86 -22.36
C GLU A 203 15.25 -14.29 -22.92
N LYS A 204 15.07 -15.29 -22.04
CA LYS A 204 14.94 -16.70 -22.46
C LYS A 204 13.60 -17.02 -23.11
N LEU A 205 12.52 -16.39 -22.65
CA LEU A 205 11.18 -16.59 -23.20
C LEU A 205 10.88 -15.64 -24.36
N GLY A 206 11.61 -14.53 -24.46
CA GLY A 206 11.37 -13.50 -25.44
C GLY A 206 10.00 -12.83 -25.29
N GLN A 207 9.60 -12.05 -26.29
CA GLN A 207 8.36 -11.29 -26.27
C GLN A 207 7.15 -12.11 -26.75
N VAL A 208 6.98 -13.33 -26.25
CA VAL A 208 5.89 -14.23 -26.65
C VAL A 208 4.63 -14.00 -25.80
N VAL A 209 3.45 -14.00 -26.44
CA VAL A 209 2.16 -13.95 -25.74
C VAL A 209 1.91 -15.31 -25.09
N LEU A 210 2.14 -15.43 -23.78
CA LEU A 210 1.74 -16.61 -23.02
C LEU A 210 0.30 -16.45 -22.53
N ARG A 211 -0.54 -17.44 -22.80
CA ARG A 211 -1.95 -17.42 -22.37
C ARG A 211 -2.01 -17.51 -20.84
N SER A 212 -2.65 -16.52 -20.21
CA SER A 212 -2.85 -16.51 -18.76
C SER A 212 -3.64 -17.76 -18.30
N PRO A 213 -3.26 -18.43 -17.20
CA PRO A 213 -3.99 -19.59 -16.66
C PRO A 213 -5.47 -19.30 -16.31
N THR A 214 -5.81 -18.03 -16.10
CA THR A 214 -7.18 -17.58 -15.80
C THR A 214 -8.07 -17.41 -17.04
N ALA A 215 -7.53 -17.56 -18.25
CA ALA A 215 -8.32 -17.54 -19.47
C ALA A 215 -9.09 -18.87 -19.63
N ARG A 216 -10.19 -19.03 -18.87
CA ARG A 216 -11.23 -20.01 -19.17
C ARG A 216 -11.72 -19.76 -20.60
N ARG A 217 -11.93 -20.86 -21.36
CA ARG A 217 -12.58 -20.81 -22.67
C ARG A 217 -14.00 -20.27 -22.49
N GLY A 218 -14.24 -19.02 -22.84
CA GLY A 218 -15.58 -18.43 -22.84
C GLY A 218 -15.53 -16.91 -22.89
N ALA A 219 -15.79 -16.37 -24.10
CA ALA A 219 -16.26 -15.03 -24.44
C ALA A 219 -15.86 -13.84 -23.54
N GLY A 220 -15.14 -12.87 -24.13
CA GLY A 220 -15.06 -11.49 -23.68
C GLY A 220 -13.80 -11.17 -22.89
N GLY A 221 -12.95 -10.31 -23.44
CA GLY A 221 -11.74 -9.86 -22.76
C GLY A 221 -12.05 -8.98 -21.57
N GLU A 222 -11.65 -9.43 -20.38
CA GLU A 222 -11.41 -8.55 -19.23
C GLU A 222 -9.91 -8.49 -18.98
N ALA A 223 -9.37 -7.27 -19.02
CA ALA A 223 -8.01 -6.99 -18.62
C ALA A 223 -7.87 -7.26 -17.12
N VAL A 224 -6.90 -8.08 -16.74
CA VAL A 224 -6.54 -8.31 -15.33
C VAL A 224 -5.95 -7.02 -14.78
N GLN A 225 -6.75 -6.29 -14.01
CA GLN A 225 -6.33 -5.13 -13.24
C GLN A 225 -5.45 -5.63 -12.09
N LEU A 226 -4.18 -5.23 -12.07
CA LEU A 226 -3.30 -5.45 -10.92
C LEU A 226 -3.89 -4.70 -9.72
N GLY A 227 -4.07 -5.43 -8.63
CA GLY A 227 -4.92 -5.09 -7.49
C GLY A 227 -4.80 -3.66 -6.96
N GLN A 228 -5.94 -2.98 -6.92
CA GLN A 228 -6.25 -1.99 -5.90
C GLN A 228 -7.14 -2.66 -4.83
N GLY A 229 -6.69 -2.60 -3.58
CA GLY A 229 -7.51 -2.73 -2.39
C GLY A 229 -8.00 -4.14 -1.97
N PRO A 230 -8.08 -4.42 -0.65
CA PRO A 230 -8.69 -5.64 -0.15
C PRO A 230 -10.22 -5.57 -0.32
N ALA A 231 -10.82 -6.66 -0.79
CA ALA A 231 -12.26 -6.84 -0.78
C ALA A 231 -12.75 -6.95 0.68
N HIS A 232 -13.42 -5.90 1.17
CA HIS A 232 -14.25 -5.98 2.37
C HIS A 232 -15.68 -6.34 1.98
N ARG A 233 -16.17 -7.43 2.57
CA ARG A 233 -17.59 -7.65 2.87
C ARG A 233 -17.91 -6.99 4.20
#